data_AF-A0A426WN26-F1
#
_entry.id   AF-A0A426WN26-F1
#
_cell.length_a   1.000
_cell.length_b   1.000
_cell.length_c   1.000
_cell.angle_alpha   90.00
_cell.angle_beta   90.00
_cell.angle_gamma   90.00
#
_symmetry.space_group_name_H-M   'P 1'
#
loop_
_entity.id
_entity.type
_entity.pdbx_description
1 polymer ?
#
loop_
_entity_poly.entity_id
_entity_poly.type
_entity_poly.pdbx_seq_one_letter_code
_entity_poly.pdbx_strand_id
1 'polypeptide(L)'
;MTEKKYIVALDQGTTSSRAVVMDHDANIVSVSQREFEQIYPKPGWVEHDPMEIWASQSSTLVEVLAKADISSDQIAAIGITNQRETAIVWERETGKPIYNAIVWQCRRTADICEQLKRDGLEDYIRDNTGLVVDPYFSGTKVKWILDHVEGSRERAKRGELLFGTVDTWLIWKMTQGRVHVTDYTNASRTMLFNIHDLDWDDKMLDVLDIPRAMLPQVRKSSEVYGQTNIGGKGGTRIPIAGIAGDQQAALFGQLCVKEGMAKNTYGTGCFMLMNTGEKAVKSENGLLTTIACGPSGEVNYALEGAVFMAGASIQWLRDEMKLISDAFDSEYFATKVKDTNGVYVVPAFTGLGAPYWDPYARGAIFGLTRGVNSNHIIRATLESIAYQTRDVLEAMQADSGIRLHALRVDGGAVANNFLMQFQSDILGTRVERPEVREVTALGAAYLAGLAVGYWQNLDELQEKAVIEREFRPGIETTERNYRYSGWKKAVKRAMAWEEHDK
;
A
#
# COMPACT_ATOMS: atom_id res chain seq x y z
N MET A 1 -18.06 -20.82 -28.13
CA MET A 1 -17.81 -19.77 -27.12
C MET A 1 -16.43 -19.19 -27.43
N THR A 2 -16.25 -17.88 -27.39
CA THR A 2 -14.92 -17.28 -27.55
C THR A 2 -14.03 -17.73 -26.40
N GLU A 3 -12.79 -18.10 -26.71
CA GLU A 3 -11.80 -18.51 -25.71
C GLU A 3 -11.50 -17.35 -24.75
N LYS A 4 -11.50 -17.65 -23.44
CA LYS A 4 -11.16 -16.70 -22.37
C LYS A 4 -9.64 -16.57 -22.31
N LYS A 5 -9.10 -15.57 -22.99
CA LYS A 5 -7.66 -15.40 -23.20
C LYS A 5 -6.99 -14.46 -22.24
N TYR A 6 -7.75 -13.58 -21.58
CA TYR A 6 -7.15 -12.48 -20.83
C TYR A 6 -7.74 -12.33 -19.43
N ILE A 7 -6.95 -11.75 -18.54
CA ILE A 7 -7.40 -11.29 -17.24
C ILE A 7 -7.13 -9.80 -17.10
N VAL A 8 -8.01 -9.09 -16.40
CA VAL A 8 -7.86 -7.65 -16.17
C VAL A 8 -7.62 -7.39 -14.70
N ALA A 9 -6.64 -6.54 -14.38
CA ALA A 9 -6.46 -5.97 -13.06
C ALA A 9 -6.79 -4.48 -13.08
N LEU A 10 -7.62 -4.04 -12.14
CA LEU A 10 -7.88 -2.64 -11.86
C LEU A 10 -7.06 -2.24 -10.63
N ASP A 11 -6.16 -1.28 -10.80
CA ASP A 11 -5.30 -0.76 -9.73
C ASP A 11 -5.65 0.71 -9.47
N GLN A 12 -6.49 0.92 -8.47
CA GLN A 12 -6.91 2.24 -8.02
C GLN A 12 -5.89 2.78 -7.02
N GLY A 13 -4.87 3.47 -7.51
CA GLY A 13 -3.83 4.07 -6.69
C GLY A 13 -4.27 5.40 -6.04
N THR A 14 -3.38 5.99 -5.25
CA THR A 14 -3.64 7.29 -4.58
C THR A 14 -3.65 8.46 -5.56
N THR A 15 -2.78 8.45 -6.57
CA THR A 15 -2.61 9.55 -7.53
C THR A 15 -3.18 9.23 -8.92
N SER A 16 -3.28 7.96 -9.26
CA SER A 16 -3.79 7.51 -10.56
C SER A 16 -4.55 6.20 -10.46
N SER A 17 -5.52 6.04 -11.35
CA SER A 17 -6.21 4.77 -11.59
C SER A 17 -5.58 4.09 -12.80
N ARG A 18 -5.37 2.78 -12.73
CA ARG A 18 -4.74 1.97 -13.77
C ARG A 18 -5.61 0.76 -14.10
N ALA A 19 -5.55 0.33 -15.35
CA ALA A 19 -6.11 -0.93 -15.79
C ALA A 19 -5.04 -1.68 -16.59
N VAL A 20 -4.81 -2.94 -16.26
CA VAL A 20 -3.78 -3.79 -16.85
C VAL A 20 -4.44 -5.05 -17.39
N VAL A 21 -4.12 -5.41 -18.63
CA VAL A 21 -4.56 -6.66 -19.26
C VAL A 21 -3.38 -7.61 -19.31
N MET A 22 -3.60 -8.84 -18.86
CA MET A 22 -2.61 -9.92 -18.93
C MET A 22 -3.12 -11.10 -19.75
N ASP A 23 -2.19 -11.79 -20.38
CA ASP A 23 -2.41 -13.10 -20.99
C ASP A 23 -2.14 -14.25 -19.99
N HIS A 24 -2.25 -15.48 -20.48
CA HIS A 24 -2.15 -16.67 -19.63
C HIS A 24 -0.69 -16.94 -19.23
N ASP A 25 0.28 -16.40 -19.96
CA ASP A 25 1.71 -16.43 -19.63
C ASP A 25 2.09 -15.34 -18.62
N ALA A 26 1.10 -14.62 -18.08
CA ALA A 26 1.26 -13.50 -17.15
C ALA A 26 2.02 -12.30 -17.74
N ASN A 27 2.08 -12.17 -19.07
CA ASN A 27 2.63 -11.00 -19.72
C ASN A 27 1.63 -9.86 -19.71
N ILE A 28 2.13 -8.63 -19.57
CA ILE A 28 1.31 -7.42 -19.75
C ILE A 28 1.07 -7.18 -21.23
N VAL A 29 -0.19 -7.30 -21.66
CA VAL A 29 -0.63 -7.06 -23.04
C VAL A 29 -0.93 -5.57 -23.26
N SER A 30 -1.50 -4.90 -22.26
CA SER A 30 -1.98 -3.52 -22.38
C SER A 30 -2.12 -2.86 -21.01
N VAL A 31 -1.77 -1.57 -20.90
CA VAL A 31 -1.88 -0.78 -19.66
C VAL A 31 -2.47 0.59 -19.96
N SER A 32 -3.55 1.00 -19.31
CA SER A 32 -4.03 2.39 -19.32
C SER A 32 -3.90 2.99 -17.92
N GLN A 33 -3.61 4.29 -17.86
CA GLN A 33 -3.44 5.05 -16.61
C GLN A 33 -4.07 6.43 -16.76
N ARG A 34 -4.77 6.89 -15.72
CA ARG A 34 -5.26 8.27 -15.61
C ARG A 34 -5.06 8.80 -14.20
N GLU A 35 -4.45 9.97 -14.10
CA GLU A 35 -4.38 10.73 -12.85
C GLU A 35 -5.76 11.33 -12.53
N PHE A 36 -5.96 11.64 -11.24
CA PHE A 36 -7.15 12.31 -10.73
C PHE A 36 -6.77 13.29 -9.62
N GLU A 37 -7.62 14.28 -9.37
CA GLU A 37 -7.31 15.42 -8.52
C GLU A 37 -7.04 15.02 -7.05
N GLN A 38 -6.03 15.65 -6.45
CA GLN A 38 -5.74 15.58 -5.02
C GLN A 38 -6.31 16.83 -4.35
N ILE A 39 -7.33 16.68 -3.50
CA ILE A 39 -8.04 17.81 -2.92
C ILE A 39 -7.47 18.09 -1.52
N TYR A 40 -7.03 19.32 -1.27
CA TYR A 40 -6.46 19.75 0.02
C TYR A 40 -7.27 20.90 0.65
N PRO A 41 -8.44 20.64 1.27
CA PRO A 41 -9.31 21.71 1.79
C PRO A 41 -8.67 22.52 2.92
N LYS A 42 -7.77 21.87 3.68
CA LYS A 42 -6.97 22.47 4.75
C LYS A 42 -5.58 21.80 4.77
N PRO A 43 -4.55 22.46 5.31
CA PRO A 43 -3.26 21.80 5.57
C PRO A 43 -3.45 20.51 6.37
N GLY A 44 -2.84 19.41 5.92
CA GLY A 44 -2.98 18.07 6.50
C GLY A 44 -4.28 17.33 6.13
N TRP A 45 -5.19 17.96 5.40
CA TRP A 45 -6.42 17.33 4.90
C TRP A 45 -6.20 16.88 3.46
N VAL A 46 -6.57 15.64 3.17
CA VAL A 46 -6.47 15.06 1.84
C VAL A 46 -7.78 14.37 1.52
N GLU A 47 -8.38 14.74 0.40
CA GLU A 47 -9.66 14.25 -0.10
C GLU A 47 -9.55 13.86 -1.58
N HIS A 48 -10.40 12.94 -2.00
CA HIS A 48 -10.66 12.67 -3.42
C HIS A 48 -12.16 12.72 -3.68
N ASP A 49 -12.55 13.12 -4.89
CA ASP A 49 -13.93 12.94 -5.35
C ASP A 49 -14.15 11.43 -5.67
N PRO A 50 -15.06 10.72 -4.97
CA PRO A 50 -15.33 9.31 -5.25
C PRO A 50 -15.89 9.07 -6.67
N MET A 51 -16.54 10.08 -7.25
CA MET A 51 -17.03 10.02 -8.63
C MET A 51 -15.90 10.19 -9.63
N GLU A 52 -14.87 10.98 -9.33
CA GLU A 52 -13.66 11.06 -10.15
C GLU A 52 -12.87 9.74 -10.09
N ILE A 53 -12.71 9.14 -8.90
CA ILE A 53 -12.15 7.78 -8.72
C ILE A 53 -12.86 6.77 -9.62
N TRP A 54 -14.20 6.81 -9.65
CA TRP A 54 -14.97 5.93 -10.51
C TRP A 54 -14.77 6.25 -12.01
N ALA A 55 -14.78 7.53 -12.39
CA ALA A 55 -14.62 7.97 -13.78
C ALA A 55 -13.24 7.61 -14.34
N SER A 56 -12.16 7.83 -13.57
CA SER A 56 -10.79 7.48 -13.97
C SER A 56 -10.63 5.96 -14.08
N GLN A 57 -11.15 5.18 -13.14
CA GLN A 57 -11.02 3.72 -13.17
C GLN A 57 -11.85 3.08 -14.29
N SER A 58 -13.06 3.57 -14.53
CA SER A 58 -13.93 3.06 -15.59
C SER A 58 -13.42 3.42 -16.98
N SER A 59 -12.91 4.65 -17.18
CA SER A 59 -12.34 5.06 -18.46
C SER A 59 -11.05 4.31 -18.80
N THR A 60 -10.16 4.06 -17.84
CA THR A 60 -8.94 3.26 -18.06
C THR A 60 -9.26 1.81 -18.40
N LEU A 61 -10.29 1.21 -17.79
CA LEU A 61 -10.78 -0.12 -18.18
C LEU A 61 -11.26 -0.16 -19.63
N VAL A 62 -12.02 0.83 -20.08
CA VAL A 62 -12.47 0.89 -21.48
C VAL A 62 -11.28 1.10 -22.42
N GLU A 63 -10.39 2.03 -22.08
CA GLU A 63 -9.23 2.41 -22.88
C GLU A 63 -8.25 1.25 -23.06
N VAL A 64 -7.95 0.49 -22.00
CA VAL A 64 -6.99 -0.63 -22.04
C VAL A 64 -7.44 -1.76 -22.95
N LEU A 65 -8.76 -2.01 -23.01
CA LEU A 65 -9.36 -3.03 -23.87
C LEU A 65 -9.44 -2.55 -25.32
N ALA A 66 -9.93 -1.33 -25.54
CA ALA A 66 -10.12 -0.77 -26.87
C ALA A 66 -8.79 -0.65 -27.63
N LYS A 67 -7.72 -0.20 -26.97
CA LYS A 67 -6.41 -0.03 -27.63
C LYS A 67 -5.71 -1.35 -27.96
N ALA A 68 -6.11 -2.44 -27.31
CA ALA A 68 -5.57 -3.77 -27.52
C ALA A 68 -6.44 -4.61 -28.48
N ASP A 69 -7.54 -4.04 -28.99
CA ASP A 69 -8.56 -4.74 -29.78
C ASP A 69 -9.12 -5.98 -29.04
N ILE A 70 -9.29 -5.85 -27.72
CA ILE A 70 -9.78 -6.93 -26.86
C ILE A 70 -11.27 -6.71 -26.57
N SER A 71 -12.05 -7.73 -26.88
CA SER A 71 -13.48 -7.77 -26.62
C SER A 71 -13.80 -8.30 -25.21
N SER A 72 -14.95 -7.87 -24.67
CA SER A 72 -15.39 -8.27 -23.33
C SER A 72 -15.56 -9.78 -23.16
N ASP A 73 -15.88 -10.51 -24.25
CA ASP A 73 -16.01 -11.97 -24.21
C ASP A 73 -14.67 -12.72 -24.08
N GLN A 74 -13.53 -12.09 -24.34
CA GLN A 74 -12.20 -12.69 -24.17
C GLN A 74 -11.66 -12.57 -22.73
N ILE A 75 -12.33 -11.79 -21.87
CA ILE A 75 -11.90 -11.56 -20.49
C ILE A 75 -12.43 -12.67 -19.58
N ALA A 76 -11.51 -13.39 -18.93
CA ALA A 76 -11.78 -14.45 -17.97
C ALA A 76 -12.35 -13.89 -16.66
N ALA A 77 -11.68 -12.88 -16.08
CA ALA A 77 -12.08 -12.24 -14.82
C ALA A 77 -11.49 -10.83 -14.67
N ILE A 78 -11.97 -10.12 -13.64
CA ILE A 78 -11.41 -8.87 -13.15
C ILE A 78 -10.90 -9.07 -11.71
N GLY A 79 -9.65 -8.70 -11.49
CA GLY A 79 -9.06 -8.47 -10.17
C GLY A 79 -9.07 -6.98 -9.83
N ILE A 80 -9.30 -6.65 -8.57
CA ILE A 80 -9.33 -5.28 -8.06
C ILE A 80 -8.28 -5.15 -6.97
N THR A 81 -7.47 -4.11 -7.08
CA THR A 81 -6.55 -3.66 -6.05
C THR A 81 -6.67 -2.15 -5.89
N ASN A 82 -6.44 -1.66 -4.67
CA ASN A 82 -6.77 -0.29 -4.33
C ASN A 82 -5.87 0.29 -3.25
N GLN A 83 -5.76 1.61 -3.25
CA GLN A 83 -5.28 2.35 -2.09
C GLN A 83 -6.11 1.95 -0.87
N ARG A 84 -5.42 1.52 0.18
CA ARG A 84 -6.04 1.05 1.42
C ARG A 84 -6.52 2.24 2.26
N GLU A 85 -7.26 1.94 3.32
CA GLU A 85 -7.80 2.86 4.34
C GLU A 85 -8.76 3.98 3.88
N THR A 86 -8.61 4.53 2.67
CA THR A 86 -9.43 5.63 2.13
C THR A 86 -10.92 5.30 2.24
N ALA A 87 -11.66 6.15 2.95
CA ALA A 87 -13.03 5.88 3.39
C ALA A 87 -14.05 6.67 2.57
N ILE A 88 -15.08 5.97 2.06
CA ILE A 88 -16.17 6.53 1.27
C ILE A 88 -17.50 6.16 1.93
N VAL A 89 -18.40 7.14 2.06
CA VAL A 89 -19.77 6.92 2.54
C VAL A 89 -20.75 7.46 1.51
N TRP A 90 -21.74 6.66 1.13
CA TRP A 90 -22.70 7.01 0.09
C TRP A 90 -24.12 6.57 0.44
N GLU A 91 -25.09 7.18 -0.23
CA GLU A 91 -26.50 6.80 -0.14
C GLU A 91 -26.75 5.48 -0.87
N ARG A 92 -27.38 4.51 -0.19
CA ARG A 92 -27.68 3.18 -0.75
C ARG A 92 -28.55 3.26 -2.01
N GLU A 93 -29.59 4.09 -1.97
CA GLU A 93 -30.58 4.19 -3.06
C GLU A 93 -30.02 4.91 -4.29
N THR A 94 -29.34 6.03 -4.09
CA THR A 94 -28.90 6.90 -5.20
C THR A 94 -27.50 6.55 -5.69
N GLY A 95 -26.69 5.88 -4.86
CA GLY A 95 -25.27 5.65 -5.13
C GLY A 95 -24.41 6.91 -5.10
N LYS A 96 -24.94 8.02 -4.56
CA LYS A 96 -24.22 9.30 -4.47
C LYS A 96 -23.43 9.37 -3.16
N PRO A 97 -22.14 9.74 -3.19
CA PRO A 97 -21.39 10.03 -1.99
C PRO A 97 -22.02 11.17 -1.20
N ILE A 98 -22.04 11.06 0.13
CA ILE A 98 -22.53 12.14 1.01
C ILE A 98 -21.41 13.12 1.40
N TYR A 99 -20.17 12.77 1.06
CA TYR A 99 -18.96 13.55 1.27
C TYR A 99 -17.87 13.06 0.30
N ASN A 100 -16.78 13.80 0.18
CA ASN A 100 -15.58 13.31 -0.50
C ASN A 100 -15.02 12.05 0.18
N ALA A 101 -14.24 11.27 -0.56
CA ALA A 101 -13.42 10.21 0.03
C ALA A 101 -12.38 10.85 0.95
N ILE A 102 -12.30 10.42 2.21
CA ILE A 102 -11.24 10.88 3.11
C ILE A 102 -10.05 9.94 2.94
N VAL A 103 -8.96 10.47 2.42
CA VAL A 103 -7.78 9.69 2.01
C VAL A 103 -7.01 9.21 3.23
N TRP A 104 -6.31 8.08 3.08
CA TRP A 104 -5.46 7.48 4.09
C TRP A 104 -4.44 8.46 4.71
N GLN A 105 -3.88 9.37 3.89
CA GLN A 105 -2.94 10.41 4.31
C GLN A 105 -3.57 11.48 5.21
N CYS A 106 -4.90 11.66 5.19
CA CYS A 106 -5.55 12.76 5.88
C CYS A 106 -5.38 12.65 7.40
N ARG A 107 -5.02 13.78 8.04
CA ARG A 107 -4.76 13.88 9.49
C ARG A 107 -5.94 14.44 10.30
N ARG A 108 -7.10 14.70 9.68
CA ARG A 108 -8.21 15.44 10.30
C ARG A 108 -8.81 14.78 11.54
N THR A 109 -8.56 13.48 11.72
CA THR A 109 -9.12 12.68 12.83
C THR A 109 -8.17 12.53 14.00
N ALA A 110 -7.08 13.32 14.06
CA ALA A 110 -6.13 13.33 15.17
C ALA A 110 -6.82 13.49 16.54
N ASP A 111 -7.76 14.42 16.68
CA ASP A 111 -8.47 14.63 17.95
C ASP A 111 -9.34 13.42 18.36
N ILE A 112 -9.90 12.69 17.38
CA ILE A 112 -10.63 11.44 17.64
C ILE A 112 -9.66 10.36 18.14
N CYS A 113 -8.48 10.26 17.52
CA CYS A 113 -7.42 9.33 17.94
C CYS A 113 -6.90 9.64 19.35
N GLU A 114 -6.68 10.92 19.68
CA GLU A 114 -6.28 11.33 21.02
C GLU A 114 -7.34 11.00 22.07
N GLN A 115 -8.63 11.11 21.71
CA GLN A 115 -9.71 10.66 22.59
C GLN A 115 -9.66 9.14 22.83
N LEU A 116 -9.48 8.33 21.77
CA LEU A 116 -9.35 6.86 21.90
C LEU A 116 -8.18 6.45 22.81
N LYS A 117 -7.05 7.16 22.71
CA LYS A 117 -5.89 6.95 23.60
C LYS A 117 -6.22 7.30 25.05
N ARG A 118 -6.87 8.45 25.30
CA ARG A 118 -7.31 8.86 26.65
C ARG A 118 -8.29 7.88 27.27
N ASP A 119 -9.13 7.26 26.45
CA ASP A 119 -10.09 6.24 26.87
C ASP A 119 -9.45 4.85 27.10
N GLY A 120 -8.12 4.73 26.92
CA GLY A 120 -7.36 3.51 27.22
C GLY A 120 -7.56 2.38 26.22
N LEU A 121 -7.93 2.68 24.97
CA LEU A 121 -8.25 1.67 23.96
C LEU A 121 -7.05 1.19 23.14
N GLU A 122 -5.85 1.74 23.38
CA GLU A 122 -4.66 1.44 22.57
C GLU A 122 -4.31 -0.05 22.57
N ASP A 123 -4.29 -0.70 23.74
CA ASP A 123 -4.02 -2.13 23.85
C ASP A 123 -5.09 -2.98 23.16
N TYR A 124 -6.36 -2.63 23.34
CA TYR A 124 -7.48 -3.34 22.70
C TYR A 124 -7.41 -3.24 21.17
N ILE A 125 -7.20 -2.03 20.65
CA ILE A 125 -7.08 -1.82 19.20
C ILE A 125 -5.90 -2.62 18.65
N ARG A 126 -4.75 -2.59 19.32
CA ARG A 126 -3.57 -3.35 18.91
C ARG A 126 -3.80 -4.85 18.95
N ASP A 127 -4.43 -5.37 20.00
CA ASP A 127 -4.63 -6.80 20.20
C ASP A 127 -5.73 -7.37 19.30
N ASN A 128 -6.77 -6.60 18.97
CA ASN A 128 -7.89 -7.10 18.16
C ASN A 128 -7.75 -6.79 16.67
N THR A 129 -7.07 -5.69 16.31
CA THR A 129 -6.96 -5.25 14.90
C THR A 129 -5.54 -5.35 14.35
N GLY A 130 -4.52 -5.49 15.21
CA GLY A 130 -3.12 -5.42 14.82
C GLY A 130 -2.61 -4.01 14.51
N LEU A 131 -3.46 -2.99 14.68
CA LEU A 131 -3.19 -1.60 14.32
C LEU A 131 -2.82 -0.73 15.51
N VAL A 132 -2.28 0.45 15.24
CA VAL A 132 -2.05 1.52 16.22
C VAL A 132 -3.20 2.53 16.17
N VAL A 133 -3.30 3.41 17.17
CA VAL A 133 -4.28 4.52 17.16
C VAL A 133 -3.71 5.71 16.40
N ASP A 134 -4.00 5.79 15.09
CA ASP A 134 -3.55 6.87 14.20
C ASP A 134 -4.68 7.30 13.22
N PRO A 135 -4.71 8.57 12.76
CA PRO A 135 -5.62 9.03 11.72
C PRO A 135 -5.54 8.30 10.39
N TYR A 136 -4.57 7.41 10.20
CA TYR A 136 -4.38 6.58 9.02
C TYR A 136 -5.61 5.73 8.69
N PHE A 137 -6.23 5.09 9.67
CA PHE A 137 -7.23 4.04 9.46
C PHE A 137 -8.67 4.55 9.26
N SER A 138 -9.50 3.73 8.61
CA SER A 138 -10.83 4.15 8.13
C SER A 138 -11.82 4.50 9.24
N GLY A 139 -11.81 3.80 10.37
CA GLY A 139 -12.85 3.89 11.40
C GLY A 139 -13.06 5.31 11.92
N THR A 140 -11.97 6.05 12.17
CA THR A 140 -12.06 7.44 12.62
C THR A 140 -12.56 8.38 11.52
N LYS A 141 -12.25 8.09 10.25
CA LYS A 141 -12.73 8.85 9.08
C LYS A 141 -14.24 8.67 8.89
N VAL A 142 -14.73 7.44 9.06
CA VAL A 142 -16.18 7.14 9.02
C VAL A 142 -16.89 7.88 10.15
N LYS A 143 -16.38 7.79 11.38
CA LYS A 143 -16.91 8.57 12.51
C LYS A 143 -16.96 10.06 12.19
N TRP A 144 -15.88 10.61 11.63
CA TRP A 144 -15.81 12.02 11.27
C TRP A 144 -16.91 12.41 10.26
N ILE A 145 -17.10 11.65 9.18
CA ILE A 145 -18.15 11.94 8.18
C ILE A 145 -19.53 11.94 8.86
N LEU A 146 -19.78 10.94 9.69
CA LEU A 146 -21.07 10.78 10.37
C LEU A 146 -21.33 11.84 11.45
N ASP A 147 -20.28 12.46 12.01
CA ASP A 147 -20.36 13.57 12.96
C ASP A 147 -20.54 14.94 12.28
N HIS A 148 -20.08 15.08 11.03
CA HIS A 148 -19.99 16.39 10.35
C HIS A 148 -21.02 16.57 9.22
N VAL A 149 -21.49 15.49 8.59
CA VAL A 149 -22.55 15.57 7.57
C VAL A 149 -23.90 15.55 8.27
N GLU A 150 -24.67 16.63 8.13
CA GLU A 150 -25.96 16.80 8.83
C GLU A 150 -26.92 15.62 8.60
N GLY A 151 -27.47 15.09 9.69
CA GLY A 151 -28.42 13.98 9.67
C GLY A 151 -27.85 12.62 9.25
N SER A 152 -26.57 12.54 8.88
CA SER A 152 -25.96 11.32 8.33
C SER A 152 -26.01 10.14 9.31
N ARG A 153 -25.80 10.36 10.61
CA ARG A 153 -25.83 9.27 11.60
C ARG A 153 -27.19 8.60 11.73
N GLU A 154 -28.27 9.39 11.74
CA GLU A 154 -29.62 8.83 11.81
C GLU A 154 -30.00 8.10 10.51
N ARG A 155 -29.54 8.59 9.36
CA ARG A 155 -29.69 7.91 8.07
C ARG A 155 -28.92 6.58 8.04
N ALA A 156 -27.70 6.58 8.56
CA ALA A 156 -26.87 5.38 8.72
C ALA A 156 -27.54 4.32 9.62
N LYS A 157 -28.10 4.73 10.76
CA LYS A 157 -28.86 3.82 11.65
C LYS A 157 -30.08 3.20 10.96
N ARG A 158 -30.71 3.92 10.04
CA ARG A 158 -31.80 3.40 9.18
C ARG A 158 -31.32 2.55 8.00
N GLY A 159 -30.01 2.33 7.85
CA GLY A 159 -29.43 1.57 6.74
C GLY A 159 -29.44 2.29 5.39
N GLU A 160 -29.71 3.60 5.37
CA GLU A 160 -29.76 4.39 4.14
C GLU A 160 -28.37 4.75 3.60
N LEU A 161 -27.34 4.64 4.44
CA LEU A 161 -25.96 4.90 4.09
C LEU A 161 -25.14 3.61 4.10
N LEU A 162 -24.23 3.52 3.13
CA LEU A 162 -23.23 2.47 3.04
C LEU A 162 -21.84 3.07 3.24
N PHE A 163 -20.98 2.31 3.90
CA PHE A 163 -19.55 2.56 3.99
C PHE A 163 -18.80 1.57 3.09
N GLY A 164 -17.66 2.01 2.58
CA GLY A 164 -16.69 1.15 1.95
C GLY A 164 -15.32 1.79 1.86
N THR A 165 -14.31 0.93 1.86
CA THR A 165 -13.01 1.22 1.25
C THR A 165 -13.17 1.27 -0.28
N VAL A 166 -12.10 1.62 -0.99
CA VAL A 166 -12.17 1.88 -2.44
C VAL A 166 -12.57 0.63 -3.25
N ASP A 167 -12.12 -0.57 -2.87
CA ASP A 167 -12.56 -1.84 -3.46
C ASP A 167 -14.08 -1.99 -3.39
N THR A 168 -14.66 -1.76 -2.21
CA THR A 168 -16.10 -1.86 -1.97
C THR A 168 -16.86 -0.88 -2.86
N TRP A 169 -16.39 0.37 -2.94
CA TRP A 169 -16.96 1.39 -3.81
C TRP A 169 -16.92 0.98 -5.28
N LEU A 170 -15.76 0.54 -5.78
CA LEU A 170 -15.61 0.12 -7.17
C LEU A 170 -16.52 -1.07 -7.51
N ILE A 171 -16.58 -2.09 -6.66
CA ILE A 171 -17.46 -3.24 -6.87
C ILE A 171 -18.92 -2.82 -6.86
N TRP A 172 -19.32 -1.97 -5.91
CA TRP A 172 -20.68 -1.46 -5.83
C TRP A 172 -21.06 -0.72 -7.11
N LYS A 173 -20.18 0.15 -7.63
CA LYS A 173 -20.37 0.84 -8.91
C LYS A 173 -20.42 -0.13 -10.08
N MET A 174 -19.48 -1.07 -10.18
CA MET A 174 -19.41 -2.05 -11.29
C MET A 174 -20.58 -3.03 -11.31
N THR A 175 -21.18 -3.30 -10.15
CA THR A 175 -22.30 -4.23 -10.02
C THR A 175 -23.65 -3.53 -9.99
N GLN A 176 -23.69 -2.19 -10.19
CA GLN A 176 -24.92 -1.39 -10.14
C GLN A 176 -25.65 -1.51 -8.80
N GLY A 177 -24.89 -1.53 -7.70
CA GLY A 177 -25.38 -1.60 -6.33
C GLY A 177 -25.84 -2.98 -5.85
N ARG A 178 -25.66 -4.03 -6.66
CA ARG A 178 -26.08 -5.41 -6.31
C ARG A 178 -25.18 -6.07 -5.27
N VAL A 179 -23.90 -5.70 -5.22
CA VAL A 179 -22.90 -6.35 -4.36
C VAL A 179 -22.20 -5.29 -3.51
N HIS A 180 -22.26 -5.46 -2.19
CA HIS A 180 -21.62 -4.60 -1.19
C HIS A 180 -20.69 -5.46 -0.34
N VAL A 181 -19.45 -5.59 -0.80
CA VAL A 181 -18.44 -6.52 -0.25
C VAL A 181 -17.07 -5.87 -0.17
N THR A 182 -16.24 -6.40 0.73
CA THR A 182 -14.79 -6.12 0.82
C THR A 182 -14.04 -7.43 1.07
N ASP A 183 -12.72 -7.44 0.97
CA ASP A 183 -11.91 -8.60 1.34
C ASP A 183 -11.26 -8.46 2.71
N TYR A 184 -10.68 -9.55 3.22
CA TYR A 184 -10.00 -9.54 4.52
C TYR A 184 -8.84 -8.56 4.59
N THR A 185 -8.09 -8.39 3.49
CA THR A 185 -6.93 -7.49 3.50
C THR A 185 -7.38 -6.05 3.66
N ASN A 186 -8.39 -5.57 2.92
CA ASN A 186 -8.96 -4.24 3.09
C ASN A 186 -9.69 -4.08 4.44
N ALA A 187 -10.49 -5.07 4.87
CA ALA A 187 -11.22 -5.02 6.13
C ALA A 187 -10.28 -4.82 7.32
N SER A 188 -9.13 -5.53 7.35
CA SER A 188 -8.13 -5.42 8.42
C SER A 188 -7.55 -4.00 8.58
N ARG A 189 -7.72 -3.13 7.58
CA ARG A 189 -7.21 -1.76 7.58
C ARG A 189 -8.20 -0.73 8.11
N THR A 190 -9.41 -1.17 8.42
CA THR A 190 -10.48 -0.26 8.83
C THR A 190 -10.38 0.16 10.30
N MET A 191 -9.63 -0.58 11.14
CA MET A 191 -9.68 -0.48 12.61
C MET A 191 -11.07 -0.84 13.20
N LEU A 192 -11.97 -1.40 12.39
CA LEU A 192 -13.31 -1.87 12.79
C LEU A 192 -13.44 -3.40 12.68
N PHE A 193 -12.40 -4.08 12.19
CA PHE A 193 -12.40 -5.50 11.91
C PHE A 193 -11.45 -6.21 12.85
N ASN A 194 -11.94 -7.24 13.53
CA ASN A 194 -11.14 -8.08 14.38
C ASN A 194 -10.43 -9.13 13.52
N ILE A 195 -9.09 -9.06 13.48
CA ILE A 195 -8.29 -9.90 12.59
C ILE A 195 -8.19 -11.36 13.05
N HIS A 196 -8.60 -11.66 14.29
CA HIS A 196 -8.58 -13.01 14.85
C HIS A 196 -9.92 -13.72 14.66
N ASP A 197 -11.02 -13.02 14.96
CA ASP A 197 -12.38 -13.54 14.80
C ASP A 197 -12.84 -13.50 13.33
N LEU A 198 -12.13 -12.73 12.50
CA LEU A 198 -12.44 -12.50 11.09
C LEU A 198 -13.85 -11.93 10.87
N ASP A 199 -14.27 -11.04 11.76
CA ASP A 199 -15.55 -10.32 11.70
C ASP A 199 -15.40 -8.87 12.18
N TRP A 200 -16.40 -8.04 11.88
CA TRP A 200 -16.48 -6.69 12.40
C TRP A 200 -16.58 -6.70 13.94
N ASP A 201 -15.78 -5.85 14.59
CA ASP A 201 -15.61 -5.79 16.04
C ASP A 201 -16.67 -4.87 16.68
N ASP A 202 -17.66 -5.46 17.36
CA ASP A 202 -18.78 -4.71 17.94
C ASP A 202 -18.34 -3.65 18.94
N LYS A 203 -17.28 -3.88 19.72
CA LYS A 203 -16.78 -2.87 20.66
C LYS A 203 -16.18 -1.68 19.92
N MET A 204 -15.44 -1.90 18.83
CA MET A 204 -14.94 -0.79 17.99
C MET A 204 -16.08 -0.03 17.31
N LEU A 205 -17.13 -0.73 16.88
CA LEU A 205 -18.32 -0.10 16.31
C LEU A 205 -19.04 0.76 17.35
N ASP A 206 -19.24 0.26 18.57
CA ASP A 206 -19.88 1.00 19.66
C ASP A 206 -19.06 2.22 20.07
N VAL A 207 -17.75 2.06 20.25
CA VAL A 207 -16.82 3.16 20.62
C VAL A 207 -16.86 4.29 19.58
N LEU A 208 -16.90 3.94 18.29
CA LEU A 208 -16.92 4.93 17.21
C LEU A 208 -18.33 5.34 16.79
N ASP A 209 -19.36 4.78 17.45
CA ASP A 209 -20.80 4.95 17.21
C ASP A 209 -21.20 4.59 15.77
N ILE A 210 -20.54 3.62 15.13
CA ILE A 210 -20.75 3.27 13.71
C ILE A 210 -21.83 2.18 13.57
N PRO A 211 -22.97 2.46 12.91
CA PRO A 211 -24.00 1.45 12.71
C PRO A 211 -23.53 0.29 11.83
N ARG A 212 -23.51 -0.94 12.36
CA ARG A 212 -23.09 -2.15 11.64
C ARG A 212 -23.76 -2.35 10.27
N ALA A 213 -24.99 -1.86 10.11
CA ALA A 213 -25.78 -1.95 8.88
C ALA A 213 -25.16 -1.25 7.64
N MET A 214 -24.17 -0.37 7.83
CA MET A 214 -23.47 0.28 6.72
C MET A 214 -22.24 -0.50 6.23
N LEU A 215 -21.80 -1.52 6.96
CA LEU A 215 -20.54 -2.20 6.68
C LEU A 215 -20.72 -3.23 5.55
N PRO A 216 -19.74 -3.38 4.64
CA PRO A 216 -19.79 -4.40 3.61
C PRO A 216 -19.63 -5.81 4.20
N GLN A 217 -20.09 -6.82 3.46
CA GLN A 217 -19.77 -8.20 3.80
C GLN A 217 -18.30 -8.49 3.46
N VAL A 218 -17.55 -9.00 4.44
CA VAL A 218 -16.15 -9.42 4.23
C VAL A 218 -16.12 -10.79 3.55
N ARG A 219 -15.27 -10.94 2.52
CA ARG A 219 -15.09 -12.16 1.72
C ARG A 219 -13.60 -12.52 1.60
N LYS A 220 -13.32 -13.71 1.07
CA LYS A 220 -11.94 -14.11 0.71
C LYS A 220 -11.40 -13.22 -0.39
N SER A 221 -10.09 -13.10 -0.49
CA SER A 221 -9.41 -12.27 -1.51
C SER A 221 -9.43 -12.90 -2.91
N SER A 222 -9.69 -14.20 -3.03
CA SER A 222 -9.80 -14.96 -4.28
C SER A 222 -11.11 -15.75 -4.31
N GLU A 223 -12.18 -15.12 -4.80
CA GLU A 223 -13.53 -15.68 -4.89
C GLU A 223 -14.37 -14.88 -5.92
N VAL A 224 -15.33 -15.52 -6.61
CA VAL A 224 -16.27 -14.78 -7.47
C VAL A 224 -17.34 -14.06 -6.63
N TYR A 225 -17.27 -12.73 -6.58
CA TYR A 225 -18.20 -11.90 -5.79
C TYR A 225 -19.46 -11.49 -6.56
N GLY A 226 -19.33 -11.38 -7.88
CA GLY A 226 -20.37 -10.85 -8.74
C GLY A 226 -19.88 -10.68 -10.17
N GLN A 227 -20.70 -10.05 -11.01
CA GLN A 227 -20.36 -9.82 -12.40
C GLN A 227 -20.71 -8.41 -12.86
N THR A 228 -19.86 -7.85 -13.71
CA THR A 228 -20.06 -6.55 -14.36
C THR A 228 -20.48 -6.70 -15.82
N ASN A 229 -21.20 -5.70 -16.33
CA ASN A 229 -21.51 -5.54 -17.75
C ASN A 229 -20.87 -4.25 -18.26
N ILE A 230 -19.83 -4.38 -19.08
CA ILE A 230 -19.14 -3.24 -19.69
C ILE A 230 -19.57 -3.01 -21.16
N GLY A 231 -20.67 -3.64 -21.59
CA GLY A 231 -21.11 -3.62 -22.99
C GLY A 231 -20.38 -4.64 -23.86
N GLY A 232 -20.30 -4.36 -25.17
CA GLY A 232 -19.84 -5.30 -26.19
C GLY A 232 -20.99 -6.12 -26.77
N LYS A 233 -20.75 -7.40 -27.06
CA LYS A 233 -21.81 -8.31 -27.55
C LYS A 233 -22.83 -8.54 -26.44
N GLY A 234 -24.10 -8.25 -26.74
CA GLY A 234 -25.19 -8.25 -25.76
C GLY A 234 -25.25 -9.54 -24.93
N GLY A 235 -25.23 -9.41 -23.60
CA GLY A 235 -25.32 -10.52 -22.65
C GLY A 235 -24.00 -10.91 -21.96
N THR A 236 -22.84 -10.46 -22.45
CA THR A 236 -21.57 -10.76 -21.79
C THR A 236 -21.53 -10.16 -20.38
N ARG A 237 -21.06 -10.98 -19.43
CA ARG A 237 -20.84 -10.61 -18.03
C ARG A 237 -19.46 -11.10 -17.63
N ILE A 238 -18.66 -10.22 -17.05
CA ILE A 238 -17.30 -10.53 -16.62
C ILE A 238 -17.31 -10.74 -15.10
N PRO A 239 -16.81 -11.87 -14.58
CA PRO A 239 -16.74 -12.09 -13.15
C PRO A 239 -15.71 -11.15 -12.51
N ILE A 240 -16.08 -10.57 -11.39
CA ILE A 240 -15.15 -9.90 -10.47
C ILE A 240 -14.76 -10.95 -9.45
N ALA A 241 -13.48 -11.31 -9.41
CA ALA A 241 -13.03 -12.56 -8.78
C ALA A 241 -11.79 -12.45 -7.88
N GLY A 242 -11.13 -11.29 -7.82
CA GLY A 242 -10.00 -11.03 -6.93
C GLY A 242 -10.08 -9.65 -6.31
N ILE A 243 -9.80 -9.54 -5.02
CA ILE A 243 -9.72 -8.26 -4.29
C ILE A 243 -8.56 -8.37 -3.30
N ALA A 244 -7.69 -7.37 -3.29
CA ALA A 244 -6.76 -7.15 -2.18
C ALA A 244 -6.37 -5.68 -2.07
N GLY A 245 -6.06 -5.22 -0.87
CA GLY A 245 -5.39 -3.94 -0.68
C GLY A 245 -4.04 -3.93 -1.41
N ASP A 246 -3.65 -2.78 -1.97
CA ASP A 246 -2.50 -2.65 -2.87
C ASP A 246 -1.19 -3.28 -2.37
N GLN A 247 -0.82 -3.07 -1.12
CA GLN A 247 0.42 -3.63 -0.60
C GLN A 247 0.36 -5.14 -0.42
N GLN A 248 -0.81 -5.70 -0.07
CA GLN A 248 -1.05 -7.14 0.00
C GLN A 248 -1.12 -7.77 -1.39
N ALA A 249 -1.74 -7.09 -2.36
CA ALA A 249 -1.72 -7.50 -3.75
C ALA A 249 -0.27 -7.54 -4.27
N ALA A 250 0.55 -6.53 -3.98
CA ALA A 250 1.97 -6.55 -4.31
C ALA A 250 2.73 -7.70 -3.63
N LEU A 251 2.45 -8.01 -2.36
CA LEU A 251 3.02 -9.16 -1.66
C LEU A 251 2.66 -10.48 -2.36
N PHE A 252 1.42 -10.63 -2.78
CA PHE A 252 0.94 -11.81 -3.50
C PHE A 252 1.51 -11.90 -4.93
N GLY A 253 1.58 -10.77 -5.65
CA GLY A 253 2.16 -10.69 -6.99
C GLY A 253 3.66 -10.96 -7.01
N GLN A 254 4.36 -10.62 -5.92
CA GLN A 254 5.74 -11.04 -5.67
C GLN A 254 5.85 -12.49 -5.21
N LEU A 255 4.77 -13.27 -5.20
CA LEU A 255 4.71 -14.67 -4.73
C LEU A 255 5.28 -14.86 -3.31
N CYS A 256 5.23 -13.83 -2.48
CA CYS A 256 5.64 -13.87 -1.08
C CYS A 256 4.53 -14.50 -0.21
N VAL A 257 4.17 -15.73 -0.55
CA VAL A 257 3.05 -16.48 0.06
C VAL A 257 3.51 -17.46 1.14
N LYS A 258 4.82 -17.60 1.34
CA LYS A 258 5.43 -18.45 2.38
C LYS A 258 5.97 -17.59 3.52
N GLU A 259 5.95 -18.15 4.72
CA GLU A 259 6.49 -17.52 5.93
C GLU A 259 7.94 -17.02 5.71
N GLY A 260 8.23 -15.80 6.16
CA GLY A 260 9.54 -15.17 6.05
C GLY A 260 9.86 -14.56 4.68
N MET A 261 9.01 -14.76 3.67
CA MET A 261 9.10 -14.01 2.43
C MET A 261 8.61 -12.59 2.64
N ALA A 262 9.40 -11.62 2.20
CA ALA A 262 9.05 -10.22 2.29
C ALA A 262 9.29 -9.50 0.97
N LYS A 263 8.47 -8.47 0.74
CA LYS A 263 8.68 -7.50 -0.33
C LYS A 263 8.80 -6.09 0.25
N ASN A 264 9.46 -5.20 -0.49
CA ASN A 264 9.43 -3.77 -0.22
C ASN A 264 9.14 -2.99 -1.51
N THR A 265 8.07 -2.18 -1.48
CA THR A 265 7.67 -1.33 -2.60
C THR A 265 8.28 0.06 -2.44
N TYR A 266 9.07 0.52 -3.42
CA TYR A 266 9.75 1.82 -3.43
C TYR A 266 9.00 2.82 -4.32
N GLY A 267 7.93 3.40 -3.77
CA GLY A 267 7.18 4.51 -4.36
C GLY A 267 7.53 5.85 -3.72
N THR A 268 6.54 6.72 -3.55
CA THR A 268 6.66 7.97 -2.77
C THR A 268 7.22 7.69 -1.37
N GLY A 269 6.66 6.68 -0.70
CA GLY A 269 7.19 6.04 0.51
C GLY A 269 7.67 4.61 0.24
N CYS A 270 8.16 3.94 1.29
CA CYS A 270 8.49 2.52 1.27
C CYS A 270 7.54 1.72 2.16
N PHE A 271 6.98 0.64 1.63
CA PHE A 271 6.10 -0.26 2.38
C PHE A 271 6.65 -1.67 2.29
N MET A 272 7.22 -2.11 3.42
CA MET A 272 7.73 -3.48 3.57
C MET A 272 6.64 -4.33 4.22
N LEU A 273 6.37 -5.48 3.61
CA LEU A 273 5.48 -6.49 4.16
C LEU A 273 6.22 -7.83 4.22
N MET A 274 6.12 -8.52 5.34
CA MET A 274 6.63 -9.88 5.53
C MET A 274 5.47 -10.82 5.82
N ASN A 275 5.35 -11.90 5.05
CA ASN A 275 4.37 -12.95 5.31
C ASN A 275 4.77 -13.73 6.56
N THR A 276 3.83 -13.86 7.50
CA THR A 276 4.01 -14.55 8.79
C THR A 276 3.22 -15.86 8.88
N GLY A 277 2.73 -16.36 7.73
CA GLY A 277 1.94 -17.57 7.65
C GLY A 277 0.57 -17.39 8.29
N GLU A 278 0.07 -18.46 8.92
CA GLU A 278 -1.23 -18.50 9.59
C GLU A 278 -1.22 -17.82 10.97
N LYS A 279 -0.05 -17.35 11.45
CA LYS A 279 0.10 -16.77 12.77
C LYS A 279 0.16 -15.23 12.69
N ALA A 280 -0.80 -14.58 13.35
CA ALA A 280 -0.76 -13.15 13.60
C ALA A 280 0.37 -12.82 14.60
N VAL A 281 1.52 -12.34 14.12
CA VAL A 281 2.61 -11.88 14.98
C VAL A 281 2.29 -10.48 15.50
N LYS A 282 2.09 -10.34 16.81
CA LYS A 282 1.98 -9.04 17.48
C LYS A 282 3.32 -8.31 17.45
N SER A 283 3.32 -7.03 17.07
CA SER A 283 4.53 -6.22 17.09
C SER A 283 4.79 -5.62 18.48
N GLU A 284 6.03 -5.76 18.95
CA GLU A 284 6.60 -5.00 20.08
C GLU A 284 7.61 -3.94 19.60
N ASN A 285 7.94 -3.94 18.30
CA ASN A 285 8.96 -3.08 17.68
C ASN A 285 8.37 -2.01 16.74
N GLY A 286 7.11 -1.61 16.93
CA GLY A 286 6.51 -0.47 16.21
C GLY A 286 6.08 -0.80 14.77
N LEU A 287 5.64 -2.02 14.51
CA LEU A 287 5.06 -2.46 13.24
C LEU A 287 3.55 -2.69 13.37
N LEU A 288 2.91 -2.93 12.22
CA LEU A 288 1.51 -3.32 12.15
C LEU A 288 1.38 -4.81 11.89
N THR A 289 0.50 -5.47 12.62
CA THR A 289 0.02 -6.81 12.28
C THR A 289 -1.19 -6.66 11.36
N THR A 290 -1.23 -7.38 10.24
CA THR A 290 -2.31 -7.23 9.24
C THR A 290 -2.63 -8.56 8.59
N ILE A 291 -3.78 -8.64 7.91
CA ILE A 291 -4.11 -9.79 7.07
C ILE A 291 -3.46 -9.67 5.69
N ALA A 292 -2.97 -10.80 5.18
CA ALA A 292 -2.41 -11.04 3.86
C ALA A 292 -3.05 -12.27 3.21
N CYS A 293 -2.65 -12.59 1.98
CA CYS A 293 -3.16 -13.74 1.24
C CYS A 293 -2.19 -14.93 1.34
N GLY A 294 -2.71 -16.10 1.73
CA GLY A 294 -2.04 -17.39 1.58
C GLY A 294 -2.06 -17.89 0.13
N PRO A 295 -1.38 -19.01 -0.17
CA PRO A 295 -1.19 -19.53 -1.53
C PRO A 295 -2.45 -19.72 -2.40
N SER A 296 -3.62 -19.95 -1.80
CA SER A 296 -4.91 -20.11 -2.49
C SER A 296 -5.87 -18.93 -2.26
N GLY A 297 -5.39 -17.83 -1.70
CA GLY A 297 -6.19 -16.66 -1.31
C GLY A 297 -6.92 -16.81 0.03
N GLU A 298 -6.53 -17.81 0.83
CA GLU A 298 -6.90 -17.95 2.25
C GLU A 298 -6.21 -16.90 3.12
N VAL A 299 -6.63 -16.80 4.38
CA VAL A 299 -6.08 -15.84 5.34
C VAL A 299 -4.68 -16.26 5.77
N ASN A 300 -3.70 -15.44 5.44
CA ASN A 300 -2.41 -15.38 6.13
C ASN A 300 -2.31 -14.04 6.88
N TYR A 301 -1.28 -13.88 7.68
CA TYR A 301 -0.94 -12.61 8.31
C TYR A 301 0.37 -12.06 7.75
N ALA A 302 0.55 -10.77 7.91
CA ALA A 302 1.80 -10.09 7.63
C ALA A 302 2.17 -9.12 8.75
N LEU A 303 3.47 -8.89 8.90
CA LEU A 303 3.99 -7.68 9.51
C LEU A 303 4.21 -6.63 8.44
N GLU A 304 3.81 -5.40 8.72
CA GLU A 304 3.97 -4.26 7.82
C GLU A 304 4.72 -3.12 8.53
N GLY A 305 5.69 -2.54 7.82
CA GLY A 305 6.34 -1.30 8.22
C GLY A 305 6.25 -0.24 7.12
N ALA A 306 5.78 0.93 7.50
CA ALA A 306 5.56 2.07 6.62
C ALA A 306 6.63 3.15 6.83
N VAL A 307 7.37 3.44 5.76
CA VAL A 307 8.35 4.52 5.68
C VAL A 307 7.77 5.62 4.80
N PHE A 308 7.55 6.81 5.36
CA PHE A 308 6.83 7.87 4.65
C PHE A 308 7.60 8.47 3.48
N MET A 309 8.94 8.52 3.54
CA MET A 309 9.77 9.19 2.55
C MET A 309 10.79 8.24 1.93
N ALA A 310 10.57 7.91 0.65
CA ALA A 310 11.47 7.11 -0.18
C ALA A 310 11.75 7.84 -1.51
N GLY A 311 11.00 7.55 -2.58
CA GLY A 311 11.10 8.23 -3.86
C GLY A 311 10.79 9.73 -3.77
N ALA A 312 9.96 10.14 -2.81
CA ALA A 312 9.69 11.55 -2.53
C ALA A 312 10.97 12.33 -2.14
N SER A 313 11.95 11.67 -1.51
CA SER A 313 13.24 12.28 -1.19
C SER A 313 14.07 12.57 -2.45
N ILE A 314 13.96 11.70 -3.47
CA ILE A 314 14.60 11.90 -4.78
C ILE A 314 13.88 13.04 -5.53
N GLN A 315 12.54 13.07 -5.45
CA GLN A 315 11.75 14.16 -6.00
C GLN A 315 12.12 15.51 -5.36
N TRP A 316 12.28 15.56 -4.03
CA TRP A 316 12.72 16.76 -3.32
C TRP A 316 14.09 17.26 -3.80
N LEU A 317 15.03 16.35 -4.11
CA LEU A 317 16.31 16.73 -4.71
C LEU A 317 16.14 17.40 -6.09
N ARG A 318 15.15 16.96 -6.87
CA ARG A 318 14.85 17.44 -8.22
C ARG A 318 14.12 18.78 -8.19
N ASP A 319 12.97 18.81 -7.54
CA ASP A 319 12.00 19.91 -7.64
C ASP A 319 12.41 21.07 -6.73
N GLU A 320 12.80 20.77 -5.50
CA GLU A 320 13.04 21.78 -4.46
C GLU A 320 14.51 22.19 -4.37
N MET A 321 15.40 21.21 -4.26
CA MET A 321 16.84 21.48 -4.14
C MET A 321 17.51 21.76 -5.48
N LYS A 322 16.88 21.35 -6.59
CA LYS A 322 17.38 21.50 -7.96
C LYS A 322 18.82 20.99 -8.13
N LEU A 323 19.16 19.93 -7.39
CA LEU A 323 20.47 19.28 -7.46
C LEU A 323 20.54 18.24 -8.58
N ILE A 324 19.38 17.80 -9.07
CA ILE A 324 19.20 16.88 -10.19
C ILE A 324 18.08 17.41 -11.09
N SER A 325 18.15 17.13 -12.39
CA SER A 325 17.13 17.57 -13.36
C SER A 325 16.08 16.48 -13.58
N ASP A 326 16.51 15.23 -13.50
CA ASP A 326 15.66 14.04 -13.55
C ASP A 326 15.94 13.14 -12.33
N ALA A 327 14.95 12.34 -11.90
CA ALA A 327 15.15 11.38 -10.82
C ALA A 327 16.23 10.33 -11.14
N PHE A 328 16.39 9.94 -12.42
CA PHE A 328 17.42 9.01 -12.87
C PHE A 328 18.84 9.59 -12.75
N ASP A 329 18.99 10.92 -12.79
CA ASP A 329 20.29 11.57 -12.58
C ASP A 329 20.85 11.27 -11.17
N SER A 330 19.98 10.92 -10.21
CA SER A 330 20.41 10.58 -8.85
C SER A 330 21.44 9.43 -8.83
N GLU A 331 21.28 8.41 -9.69
CA GLU A 331 22.25 7.31 -9.82
C GLU A 331 23.59 7.82 -10.38
N TYR A 332 23.52 8.64 -11.43
CA TYR A 332 24.70 9.22 -12.06
C TYR A 332 25.52 10.07 -11.09
N PHE A 333 24.88 10.94 -10.31
CA PHE A 333 25.59 11.78 -9.35
C PHE A 333 26.07 11.00 -8.12
N ALA A 334 25.27 10.06 -7.60
CA ALA A 334 25.67 9.25 -6.46
C ALA A 334 26.89 8.36 -6.75
N THR A 335 27.05 7.91 -8.01
CA THR A 335 28.18 7.08 -8.44
C THR A 335 29.46 7.87 -8.75
N LYS A 336 29.42 9.21 -8.79
CA LYS A 336 30.62 10.05 -8.91
C LYS A 336 31.48 10.13 -7.65
N VAL A 337 30.95 9.66 -6.52
CA VAL A 337 31.65 9.65 -5.22
C VAL A 337 31.66 8.24 -4.64
N LYS A 338 32.75 7.88 -3.96
CA LYS A 338 32.94 6.53 -3.40
C LYS A 338 32.13 6.27 -2.13
N ASP A 339 31.83 7.32 -1.38
CA ASP A 339 31.02 7.32 -0.16
C ASP A 339 30.31 8.67 0.00
N THR A 340 29.67 8.93 1.15
CA THR A 340 28.96 10.18 1.45
C THR A 340 29.85 11.23 2.13
N ASN A 341 31.15 11.00 2.28
CA ASN A 341 32.08 11.83 3.05
C ASN A 341 31.60 12.11 4.49
N GLY A 342 30.96 11.11 5.11
CA GLY A 342 30.41 11.17 6.46
C GLY A 342 29.01 11.79 6.57
N VAL A 343 28.39 12.18 5.45
CA VAL A 343 27.06 12.78 5.44
C VAL A 343 25.97 11.73 5.65
N TYR A 344 24.96 12.10 6.45
CA TYR A 344 23.67 11.42 6.57
C TYR A 344 22.54 12.39 6.28
N VAL A 345 21.57 11.97 5.49
CA VAL A 345 20.30 12.67 5.30
C VAL A 345 19.24 11.83 6.01
N VAL A 346 18.47 12.44 6.91
CA VAL A 346 17.29 11.82 7.54
C VAL A 346 16.06 12.48 6.91
N PRO A 347 15.33 11.80 6.02
CA PRO A 347 14.26 12.42 5.23
C PRO A 347 12.93 12.46 6.00
N ALA A 348 12.92 12.91 7.27
CA ALA A 348 11.72 13.01 8.09
C ALA A 348 10.86 14.25 7.76
N PHE A 349 10.65 14.54 6.47
CA PHE A 349 9.96 15.76 6.00
C PHE A 349 8.50 15.84 6.50
N THR A 350 7.88 14.69 6.75
CA THR A 350 6.51 14.53 7.26
C THR A 350 6.48 13.75 8.57
N GLY A 351 7.56 13.83 9.36
CA GLY A 351 7.78 12.96 10.52
C GLY A 351 8.45 11.63 10.13
N LEU A 352 8.68 10.78 11.14
CA LEU A 352 9.18 9.42 10.98
C LEU A 352 8.03 8.42 11.18
N GLY A 353 7.88 7.50 10.22
CA GLY A 353 6.99 6.34 10.35
C GLY A 353 7.63 5.20 11.14
N ALA A 354 7.33 3.96 10.78
CA ALA A 354 7.87 2.79 11.45
C ALA A 354 9.41 2.72 11.34
N PRO A 355 10.12 2.22 12.37
CA PRO A 355 9.60 1.80 13.68
C PRO A 355 9.49 2.94 14.72
N TYR A 356 9.77 4.19 14.33
CA TYR A 356 9.95 5.32 15.25
C TYR A 356 8.65 5.99 15.69
N TRP A 357 7.70 6.14 14.78
CA TRP A 357 6.40 6.81 14.98
C TRP A 357 6.51 8.18 15.67
N ASP A 358 7.41 9.02 15.15
CA ASP A 358 7.63 10.37 15.65
C ASP A 358 7.12 11.42 14.65
N PRO A 359 5.90 11.97 14.85
CA PRO A 359 5.35 13.00 13.97
C PRO A 359 6.06 14.36 14.11
N TYR A 360 6.87 14.54 15.16
CA TYR A 360 7.60 15.77 15.47
C TYR A 360 9.03 15.75 14.91
N ALA A 361 9.48 14.61 14.37
CA ALA A 361 10.73 14.55 13.64
C ALA A 361 10.70 15.44 12.39
N ARG A 362 11.84 16.01 12.00
CA ARG A 362 11.99 16.82 10.78
C ARG A 362 13.19 16.41 9.94
N GLY A 363 13.09 16.67 8.64
CA GLY A 363 14.15 16.40 7.68
C GLY A 363 15.46 17.10 8.06
N ALA A 364 16.58 16.36 8.07
CA ALA A 364 17.85 16.89 8.54
C ALA A 364 19.05 16.32 7.76
N ILE A 365 20.11 17.11 7.64
CA ILE A 365 21.39 16.70 7.04
C ILE A 365 22.50 16.85 8.09
N PHE A 366 23.21 15.76 8.36
CA PHE A 366 24.29 15.71 9.35
C PHE A 366 25.63 15.36 8.71
N GLY A 367 26.73 15.67 9.41
CA GLY A 367 28.08 15.30 8.97
C GLY A 367 28.70 16.24 7.94
N LEU A 368 28.18 17.45 7.79
CA LEU A 368 28.72 18.43 6.84
C LEU A 368 30.14 18.86 7.22
N THR A 369 31.05 18.77 6.26
CA THR A 369 32.41 19.34 6.32
C THR A 369 32.65 20.19 5.06
N ARG A 370 33.71 21.00 5.05
CA ARG A 370 34.04 21.87 3.90
C ARG A 370 34.27 21.11 2.59
N GLY A 371 34.62 19.82 2.65
CA GLY A 371 34.83 18.97 1.47
C GLY A 371 33.56 18.29 0.94
N VAL A 372 32.42 18.45 1.60
CA VAL A 372 31.13 17.91 1.15
C VAL A 372 30.66 18.67 -0.10
N ASN A 373 30.04 17.96 -1.04
CA ASN A 373 29.53 18.49 -2.30
C ASN A 373 28.14 17.90 -2.59
N SER A 374 27.50 18.34 -3.67
CA SER A 374 26.15 17.89 -4.05
C SER A 374 26.05 16.37 -4.25
N ASN A 375 27.06 15.74 -4.85
CA ASN A 375 27.07 14.28 -5.06
C ASN A 375 27.01 13.51 -3.74
N HIS A 376 27.70 14.00 -2.70
CA HIS A 376 27.64 13.40 -1.36
C HIS A 376 26.23 13.51 -0.75
N ILE A 377 25.52 14.62 -0.95
CA ILE A 377 24.14 14.81 -0.48
C ILE A 377 23.16 13.92 -1.25
N ILE A 378 23.28 13.87 -2.58
CA ILE A 378 22.44 13.03 -3.44
C ILE A 378 22.62 11.56 -3.04
N ARG A 379 23.88 11.11 -2.89
CA ARG A 379 24.18 9.76 -2.43
C ARG A 379 23.62 9.49 -1.03
N ALA A 380 23.83 10.38 -0.06
CA ALA A 380 23.30 10.21 1.30
C ALA A 380 21.77 10.16 1.33
N THR A 381 21.10 10.85 0.40
CA THR A 381 19.65 10.79 0.24
C THR A 381 19.21 9.40 -0.23
N LEU A 382 19.90 8.80 -1.21
CA LEU A 382 19.65 7.41 -1.63
C LEU A 382 19.97 6.40 -0.53
N GLU A 383 21.12 6.57 0.16
CA GLU A 383 21.49 5.69 1.29
C GLU A 383 20.44 5.75 2.42
N SER A 384 19.79 6.90 2.65
CA SER A 384 18.75 7.05 3.66
C SER A 384 17.51 6.17 3.44
N ILE A 385 17.13 5.96 2.16
CA ILE A 385 16.05 5.04 1.80
C ILE A 385 16.43 3.63 2.26
N ALA A 386 17.67 3.20 1.98
CA ALA A 386 18.13 1.87 2.33
C ALA A 386 18.29 1.65 3.83
N TYR A 387 18.70 2.68 4.57
CA TYR A 387 18.77 2.61 6.03
C TYR A 387 17.39 2.50 6.67
N GLN A 388 16.39 3.26 6.20
CA GLN A 388 15.02 3.15 6.69
C GLN A 388 14.42 1.76 6.41
N THR A 389 14.69 1.18 5.22
CA THR A 389 14.33 -0.22 4.91
C THR A 389 14.94 -1.19 5.92
N ARG A 390 16.21 -0.97 6.32
CA ARG A 390 16.88 -1.79 7.33
C ARG A 390 16.27 -1.63 8.72
N ASP A 391 15.88 -0.42 9.12
CA ASP A 391 15.21 -0.20 10.41
C ASP A 391 13.93 -1.03 10.53
N VAL A 392 13.10 -0.99 9.49
CA VAL A 392 11.86 -1.77 9.42
C VAL A 392 12.14 -3.27 9.40
N LEU A 393 13.14 -3.71 8.63
CA LEU A 393 13.49 -5.13 8.59
C LEU A 393 13.98 -5.63 9.94
N GLU A 394 14.89 -4.90 10.61
CA GLU A 394 15.38 -5.31 11.94
C GLU A 394 14.23 -5.41 12.95
N ALA A 395 13.24 -4.51 12.89
CA ALA A 395 12.01 -4.61 13.69
C ALA A 395 11.19 -5.87 13.35
N MET A 396 11.00 -6.19 12.06
CA MET A 396 10.24 -7.38 11.63
C MET A 396 10.88 -8.67 12.10
N GLN A 397 12.21 -8.75 11.97
CA GLN A 397 12.97 -9.92 12.40
C GLN A 397 12.98 -10.07 13.92
N ALA A 398 12.98 -8.95 14.67
CA ALA A 398 12.87 -8.97 16.12
C ALA A 398 11.49 -9.45 16.59
N ASP A 399 10.41 -8.98 15.97
CA ASP A 399 9.03 -9.37 16.33
C ASP A 399 8.70 -10.83 15.94
N SER A 400 9.10 -11.24 14.74
CA SER A 400 8.74 -12.56 14.21
C SER A 400 9.71 -13.67 14.61
N GLY A 401 10.96 -13.34 14.93
CA GLY A 401 12.05 -14.31 15.03
C GLY A 401 12.45 -14.94 13.69
N ILE A 402 11.86 -14.49 12.57
CA ILE A 402 12.10 -15.03 11.24
C ILE A 402 13.23 -14.25 10.57
N ARG A 403 14.19 -14.95 9.97
CA ARG A 403 15.27 -14.32 9.21
C ARG A 403 14.89 -14.18 7.74
N LEU A 404 15.07 -12.98 7.19
CA LEU A 404 14.85 -12.73 5.77
C LEU A 404 15.83 -13.55 4.90
N HIS A 405 15.31 -14.24 3.89
CA HIS A 405 16.10 -15.00 2.93
C HIS A 405 16.54 -14.16 1.72
N ALA A 406 15.62 -13.39 1.17
CA ALA A 406 15.79 -12.45 0.08
C ALA A 406 14.73 -11.35 0.21
N LEU A 407 15.05 -10.13 -0.19
CA LEU A 407 14.09 -9.03 -0.29
C LEU A 407 13.63 -8.88 -1.74
N ARG A 408 12.36 -9.15 -2.01
CA ARG A 408 11.77 -8.80 -3.30
C ARG A 408 11.43 -7.31 -3.33
N VAL A 409 11.69 -6.66 -4.44
CA VAL A 409 11.53 -5.20 -4.55
C VAL A 409 10.77 -4.82 -5.81
N ASP A 410 9.95 -3.79 -5.70
CA ASP A 410 9.16 -3.24 -6.80
C ASP A 410 8.93 -1.73 -6.59
N GLY A 411 8.29 -1.07 -7.56
CA GLY A 411 8.08 0.38 -7.56
C GLY A 411 9.08 1.16 -8.40
N GLY A 412 8.86 2.46 -8.57
CA GLY A 412 9.62 3.29 -9.51
C GLY A 412 11.10 3.41 -9.17
N ALA A 413 11.43 3.59 -7.89
CA ALA A 413 12.82 3.84 -7.48
C ALA A 413 13.72 2.59 -7.53
N VAL A 414 13.15 1.38 -7.69
CA VAL A 414 13.96 0.16 -7.86
C VAL A 414 14.72 0.14 -9.17
N ALA A 415 14.42 1.03 -10.12
CA ALA A 415 15.20 1.21 -11.35
C ALA A 415 16.67 1.60 -11.07
N ASN A 416 16.91 2.28 -9.95
CA ASN A 416 18.23 2.80 -9.58
C ASN A 416 19.13 1.66 -9.07
N ASN A 417 20.15 1.27 -9.86
CA ASN A 417 20.99 0.12 -9.51
C ASN A 417 21.93 0.41 -8.33
N PHE A 418 22.35 1.67 -8.17
CA PHE A 418 23.09 2.09 -6.97
C PHE A 418 22.25 1.83 -5.72
N LEU A 419 20.98 2.24 -5.71
CA LEU A 419 20.08 2.04 -4.56
C LEU A 419 19.89 0.55 -4.27
N MET A 420 19.62 -0.27 -5.29
CA MET A 420 19.40 -1.71 -5.11
C MET A 420 20.66 -2.45 -4.62
N GLN A 421 21.84 -2.09 -5.14
CA GLN A 421 23.10 -2.64 -4.65
C GLN A 421 23.35 -2.22 -3.20
N PHE A 422 23.22 -0.93 -2.88
CA PHE A 422 23.42 -0.43 -1.53
C PHE A 422 22.40 -1.00 -0.53
N GLN A 423 21.17 -1.26 -0.98
CA GLN A 423 20.16 -1.96 -0.19
C GLN A 423 20.60 -3.39 0.14
N SER A 424 21.09 -4.14 -0.85
CA SER A 424 21.64 -5.49 -0.65
C SER A 424 22.82 -5.46 0.34
N ASP A 425 23.74 -4.50 0.16
CA ASP A 425 24.91 -4.29 1.01
C ASP A 425 24.53 -4.04 2.47
N ILE A 426 23.62 -3.09 2.73
CA ILE A 426 23.29 -2.69 4.10
C ILE A 426 22.47 -3.74 4.84
N LEU A 427 21.60 -4.49 4.15
CA LEU A 427 20.83 -5.59 4.72
C LEU A 427 21.66 -6.87 4.89
N GLY A 428 22.73 -7.02 4.10
CA GLY A 428 23.49 -8.27 4.07
C GLY A 428 22.70 -9.44 3.49
N THR A 429 21.73 -9.17 2.63
CA THR A 429 20.77 -10.14 2.08
C THR A 429 20.57 -9.83 0.60
N ARG A 430 20.19 -10.85 -0.18
CA ARG A 430 19.90 -10.69 -1.61
C ARG A 430 18.69 -9.78 -1.82
N VAL A 431 18.76 -8.99 -2.89
CA VAL A 431 17.64 -8.15 -3.36
C VAL A 431 17.27 -8.62 -4.77
N GLU A 432 16.00 -8.93 -4.99
CA GLU A 432 15.47 -9.50 -6.23
C GLU A 432 14.54 -8.48 -6.90
N ARG A 433 14.94 -7.97 -8.07
CA ARG A 433 14.14 -7.06 -8.87
C ARG A 433 13.46 -7.83 -10.03
N PRO A 434 12.13 -7.86 -10.11
CA PRO A 434 11.41 -8.52 -11.19
C PRO A 434 11.48 -7.70 -12.49
N GLU A 435 11.24 -8.36 -13.62
CA GLU A 435 11.12 -7.70 -14.93
C GLU A 435 9.86 -6.82 -15.00
N VAL A 436 8.71 -7.38 -14.57
CA VAL A 436 7.44 -6.64 -14.46
C VAL A 436 7.39 -5.89 -13.13
N ARG A 437 7.20 -4.57 -13.20
CA ARG A 437 7.23 -3.70 -12.01
C ARG A 437 5.83 -3.44 -11.44
N GLU A 438 4.79 -3.65 -12.23
CA GLU A 438 3.38 -3.50 -11.87
C GLU A 438 2.86 -4.69 -11.03
N VAL A 439 3.65 -5.14 -10.05
CA VAL A 439 3.39 -6.35 -9.27
C VAL A 439 2.09 -6.27 -8.45
N THR A 440 1.65 -5.08 -8.09
CA THR A 440 0.33 -4.83 -7.46
C THR A 440 -0.80 -5.33 -8.36
N ALA A 441 -0.77 -4.95 -9.64
CA ALA A 441 -1.77 -5.37 -10.62
C ALA A 441 -1.63 -6.87 -10.93
N LEU A 442 -0.40 -7.40 -10.99
CA LEU A 442 -0.16 -8.84 -11.12
C LEU A 442 -0.85 -9.62 -10.00
N GLY A 443 -0.65 -9.23 -8.73
CA GLY A 443 -1.25 -9.94 -7.61
C GLY A 443 -2.77 -9.95 -7.64
N ALA A 444 -3.39 -8.82 -8.01
CA ALA A 444 -4.85 -8.74 -8.18
C ALA A 444 -5.35 -9.67 -9.30
N ALA A 445 -4.63 -9.73 -10.42
CA ALA A 445 -4.95 -10.66 -11.50
C ALA A 445 -4.75 -12.12 -11.07
N TYR A 446 -3.66 -12.44 -10.37
CA TYR A 446 -3.41 -13.81 -9.90
C TYR A 446 -4.54 -14.28 -8.99
N LEU A 447 -4.98 -13.47 -8.02
CA LEU A 447 -6.13 -13.78 -7.18
C LEU A 447 -7.40 -14.02 -8.02
N ALA A 448 -7.72 -13.12 -8.95
CA ALA A 448 -8.90 -13.29 -9.80
C ALA A 448 -8.80 -14.52 -10.71
N GLY A 449 -7.60 -14.84 -11.18
CA GLY A 449 -7.35 -15.94 -12.11
C GLY A 449 -7.46 -17.29 -11.41
N LEU A 450 -6.92 -17.41 -10.19
CA LEU A 450 -7.09 -18.59 -9.35
C LEU A 450 -8.57 -18.84 -9.04
N ALA A 451 -9.33 -17.80 -8.71
CA ALA A 451 -10.76 -17.91 -8.38
C ALA A 451 -11.63 -18.45 -9.53
N VAL A 452 -11.24 -18.23 -10.79
CA VAL A 452 -11.99 -18.70 -11.97
C VAL A 452 -11.32 -19.87 -12.71
N GLY A 453 -10.23 -20.41 -12.16
CA GLY A 453 -9.45 -21.49 -12.79
C GLY A 453 -8.73 -21.05 -14.06
N TYR A 454 -8.47 -19.75 -14.25
CA TYR A 454 -7.62 -19.24 -15.31
C TYR A 454 -6.17 -19.69 -15.13
N TRP A 455 -5.70 -19.77 -13.88
CA TRP A 455 -4.51 -20.51 -13.47
C TRP A 455 -4.91 -21.56 -12.45
N GLN A 456 -4.25 -22.72 -12.46
CA GLN A 456 -4.65 -23.84 -11.59
C GLN A 456 -4.09 -23.70 -10.17
N ASN A 457 -2.91 -23.10 -10.02
CA ASN A 457 -2.20 -22.94 -8.75
C ASN A 457 -1.06 -21.92 -8.90
N LEU A 458 -0.38 -21.60 -7.79
CA LEU A 458 0.76 -20.68 -7.79
C LEU A 458 2.04 -21.26 -8.40
N ASP A 459 2.19 -22.58 -8.51
CA ASP A 459 3.39 -23.16 -9.13
C ASP A 459 3.43 -22.83 -10.64
N GLU A 460 2.26 -22.80 -11.29
CA GLU A 460 2.11 -22.32 -12.67
C GLU A 460 2.55 -20.86 -12.86
N LEU A 461 2.42 -20.03 -11.81
CA LEU A 461 2.81 -18.62 -11.82
C LEU A 461 4.27 -18.41 -11.39
N GLN A 462 4.83 -19.30 -10.57
CA GLN A 462 6.25 -19.25 -10.16
C GLN A 462 7.20 -19.36 -11.36
N GLU A 463 6.87 -20.20 -12.34
CA GLU A 463 7.68 -20.34 -13.56
C GLU A 463 7.62 -19.10 -14.46
N LYS A 464 6.58 -18.26 -14.31
CA LYS A 464 6.34 -17.05 -15.11
C LYS A 464 6.93 -15.79 -14.45
N ALA A 465 7.21 -15.84 -13.15
CA ALA A 465 7.82 -14.72 -12.42
C ALA A 465 9.33 -14.61 -12.71
N VAL A 466 9.70 -13.77 -13.67
CA VAL A 466 11.11 -13.56 -14.07
C VAL A 466 11.77 -12.49 -13.21
N ILE A 467 12.88 -12.87 -12.56
CA ILE A 467 13.79 -11.93 -11.89
C ILE A 467 14.69 -11.30 -12.97
N GLU A 468 14.56 -10.00 -13.22
CA GLU A 468 15.45 -9.27 -14.13
C GLU A 468 16.86 -9.20 -13.57
N ARG A 469 16.99 -8.96 -12.26
CA ARG A 469 18.30 -8.83 -11.62
C ARG A 469 18.26 -9.21 -10.15
N GLU A 470 19.29 -9.95 -9.74
CA GLU A 470 19.61 -10.24 -8.35
C GLU A 470 20.83 -9.43 -7.92
N PHE A 471 20.71 -8.68 -6.83
CA PHE A 471 21.80 -7.92 -6.22
C PHE A 471 22.30 -8.64 -4.97
N ARG A 472 23.61 -8.87 -4.89
CA ARG A 472 24.25 -9.59 -3.78
C ARG A 472 25.13 -8.64 -2.97
N PRO A 473 25.23 -8.82 -1.64
CA PRO A 473 26.00 -7.92 -0.79
C PRO A 473 27.48 -8.00 -1.16
N GLY A 474 28.06 -6.85 -1.49
CA GLY A 474 29.48 -6.65 -1.84
C GLY A 474 30.28 -5.88 -0.79
N ILE A 475 29.72 -5.67 0.41
CA ILE A 475 30.32 -4.91 1.51
C ILE A 475 30.72 -5.80 2.69
N GLU A 476 31.75 -5.39 3.44
CA GLU A 476 32.13 -6.06 4.68
C GLU A 476 31.07 -5.87 5.79
N THR A 477 30.90 -6.89 6.64
CA THR A 477 30.01 -6.80 7.81
C THR A 477 30.42 -5.67 8.76
N THR A 478 31.73 -5.46 8.95
CA THR A 478 32.27 -4.36 9.78
C THR A 478 31.85 -3.00 9.23
N GLU A 479 32.00 -2.80 7.92
CA GLU A 479 31.68 -1.54 7.27
C GLU A 479 30.18 -1.24 7.27
N ARG A 480 29.32 -2.22 6.93
CA ARG A 480 27.86 -2.01 6.94
C ARG A 480 27.33 -1.69 8.34
N ASN A 481 27.90 -2.32 9.38
CA ASN A 481 27.51 -2.05 10.77
C ASN A 481 27.98 -0.66 11.22
N TYR A 482 29.18 -0.25 10.81
CA TYR A 482 29.70 1.11 11.07
C TYR A 482 28.78 2.17 10.45
N ARG A 483 28.46 2.03 9.15
CA ARG A 483 27.54 2.91 8.41
C ARG A 483 26.17 2.99 9.09
N TYR A 484 25.59 1.83 9.42
CA TYR A 484 24.29 1.79 10.07
C TYR A 484 24.28 2.40 11.48
N SER A 485 25.40 2.32 12.22
CA SER A 485 25.50 3.00 13.53
C SER A 485 25.43 4.53 13.40
N GLY A 486 26.04 5.09 12.33
CA GLY A 486 25.98 6.51 12.02
C GLY A 486 24.56 6.95 11.66
N TRP A 487 23.84 6.12 10.89
CA TRP A 487 22.43 6.33 10.59
C TRP A 487 21.58 6.42 11.86
N LYS A 488 21.66 5.42 12.76
CA LYS A 488 20.88 5.44 14.01
C LYS A 488 21.18 6.65 14.88
N LYS A 489 22.43 7.14 14.87
CA LYS A 489 22.81 8.39 15.53
C LYS A 489 22.15 9.61 14.87
N ALA A 490 22.11 9.66 13.54
CA ALA A 490 21.46 10.73 12.79
C ALA A 490 19.94 10.77 13.05
N VAL A 491 19.27 9.61 13.04
CA VAL A 491 17.82 9.53 13.31
C VAL A 491 17.48 10.10 14.68
N LYS A 492 18.19 9.70 15.74
CA LYS A 492 17.97 10.22 17.10
C LYS A 492 18.12 11.75 17.21
N ARG A 493 18.87 12.37 16.30
CA ARG A 493 19.07 13.83 16.26
C ARG A 493 18.01 14.55 15.42
N ALA A 494 17.28 13.84 14.57
CA ALA A 494 16.17 14.36 13.79
C ALA A 494 14.83 14.27 14.54
N MET A 495 14.72 13.37 15.52
CA MET A 495 13.54 13.17 16.36
C MET A 495 13.26 14.35 17.29
N ALA A 496 11.99 14.52 17.66
CA ALA A 496 11.49 15.56 18.58
C ALA A 496 12.00 16.97 18.23
N TRP A 497 12.01 17.30 16.94
CA TRP A 497 12.47 18.60 16.47
C TRP A 497 11.41 19.69 16.68
N GLU A 498 10.14 19.38 16.44
CA GLU A 498 9.03 20.30 16.69
C GLU A 498 8.61 20.35 18.15
N GLU A 499 8.31 21.55 18.62
CA GLU A 499 7.73 21.79 19.93
C GLU A 499 6.25 21.39 19.93
N HIS A 500 5.82 20.68 20.97
CA HIS A 500 4.45 20.16 21.11
C HIS A 500 3.76 20.53 22.42
N ASP A 501 4.31 21.50 23.16
CA ASP A 501 3.65 22.12 24.30
C ASP A 501 3.03 23.46 23.89
N LYS A 502 1.71 23.50 23.70
CA LYS A 502 0.88 24.71 23.76
C LYS A 502 -0.40 24.48 24.52
#